data_AF-A0A452ERD7-F1
#
_entry.id   AF-A0A452ERD7-F1
#
_cell.length_a   1.000
_cell.length_b   1.000
_cell.length_c   1.000
_cell.angle_alpha   90.00
_cell.angle_beta   90.00
_cell.angle_gamma   90.00
#
_symmetry.space_group_name_H-M   'P 1'
#
loop_
_entity.id
_entity.type
_entity.pdbx_description
1 polymer ?
#
loop_
_entity_poly.entity_id
_entity_poly.type
_entity_poly.pdbx_seq_one_letter_code
_entity_poly.pdbx_strand_id
1 'polypeptide(L)' 'ICTSACVAIHNGSWAGVVANDAGDRVTPAIVAYSKNEEVVGLAAKQSRIRNISNSVMKVKQILGRNYTKCSPRTWLLSN' A
#
# COMPACT_ATOMS: atom_id res chain seq x y z
N ILE A 1 -8.52 -1.06 -8.44
CA ILE A 1 -8.02 0.21 -7.86
C ILE A 1 -7.12 -0.11 -6.66
N CYS A 2 -5.86 0.32 -6.68
CA CYS A 2 -4.97 0.17 -5.52
C CYS A 2 -5.28 1.31 -4.55
N THR A 3 -5.44 0.99 -3.26
CA THR A 3 -5.60 2.00 -2.21
C THR A 3 -4.32 2.81 -2.09
N SER A 4 -4.41 4.11 -1.88
CA SER A 4 -3.27 4.99 -1.62
C SER A 4 -3.42 5.67 -0.26
N ALA A 5 -2.30 6.16 0.26
CA ALA A 5 -2.20 6.91 1.51
C ALA A 5 -1.37 8.19 1.27
N CYS A 6 -1.62 9.20 2.10
CA CYS A 6 -0.81 10.42 2.15
C CYS A 6 -0.68 10.85 3.62
N VAL A 7 0.36 11.63 3.92
CA VAL A 7 0.59 12.21 5.24
C VAL A 7 0.68 13.72 5.08
N ALA A 8 -0.02 14.44 5.96
CA ALA A 8 0.00 15.90 6.00
C ALA A 8 0.40 16.37 7.40
N ILE A 9 1.09 17.51 7.44
CA ILE A 9 1.47 18.19 8.67
C ILE A 9 0.71 19.52 8.73
N HIS A 10 0.20 19.84 9.90
CA HIS A 10 -0.52 21.08 10.16
C HIS A 10 0.20 21.88 11.25
N ASN A 11 0.62 23.10 10.91
CA ASN A 11 1.30 24.04 11.81
C ASN A 11 0.54 25.36 11.81
N GLY A 12 -0.53 25.44 12.62
CA GLY A 12 -1.31 26.66 12.83
C GLY A 12 -2.02 27.14 11.55
N SER A 13 -1.47 28.15 10.89
CA SER A 13 -2.08 28.74 9.68
C SER A 13 -1.75 27.97 8.39
N TRP A 14 -0.83 27.01 8.43
CA TRP A 14 -0.41 26.26 7.25
C TRP A 14 -0.63 24.76 7.42
N ALA A 15 -1.11 24.12 6.36
CA ALA A 15 -1.17 22.67 6.23
C ALA A 15 -0.50 22.26 4.91
N GLY A 16 0.35 21.24 4.96
CA GLY A 16 1.05 20.74 3.78
C GLY A 16 1.14 19.23 3.74
N VAL A 17 1.04 18.69 2.53
CA VAL A 17 1.22 17.26 2.27
C VAL A 17 2.70 16.98 2.01
N VAL A 18 3.24 16.02 2.75
CA VAL A 18 4.64 15.62 2.68
C VAL A 18 4.86 14.74 1.44
N ALA A 19 5.91 15.04 0.67
CA ALA A 19 6.33 14.19 -0.44
C ALA A 19 7.08 12.97 0.10
N ASN A 20 6.87 11.81 -0.52
CA ASN A 20 7.64 10.61 -0.24
C ASN A 20 9.02 10.67 -0.93
N ASP A 21 9.82 9.62 -0.72
CA ASP A 21 11.17 9.51 -1.28
C ASP A 21 11.21 9.49 -2.82
N ALA A 22 10.08 9.19 -3.47
CA ALA A 22 9.92 9.24 -4.92
C ALA A 22 9.46 10.62 -5.43
N GLY A 23 9.24 11.60 -4.54
CA GLY A 23 8.75 12.94 -4.85
C GLY A 23 7.22 13.05 -4.97
N ASP A 24 6.49 11.95 -4.81
CA ASP A 24 5.03 11.92 -4.87
C ASP A 24 4.40 12.31 -3.52
N ARG A 25 3.31 13.07 -3.55
CA ARG A 25 2.51 13.40 -2.35
C ARG A 25 1.49 12.33 -1.98
N VAL A 26 1.42 11.26 -2.77
CA VAL A 26 0.49 10.14 -2.59
C VAL A 26 1.27 8.85 -2.79
N THR A 27 1.22 7.96 -1.80
CA THR A 27 1.96 6.71 -1.79
C THR A 27 1.00 5.53 -1.97
N PRO A 28 1.25 4.59 -2.91
CA PRO A 28 0.47 3.36 -3.02
C PRO A 28 0.55 2.54 -1.73
N ALA A 29 -0.59 2.06 -1.22
CA ALA A 29 -0.65 1.20 -0.04
C ALA A 29 -0.36 -0.26 -0.44
N ILE A 30 0.91 -0.52 -0.77
CA ILE A 30 1.44 -1.82 -1.16
C ILE A 30 2.75 -2.03 -0.40
N VAL A 31 2.91 -3.22 0.15
CA VAL A 31 4.15 -3.67 0.81
C VAL A 31 4.59 -4.95 0.11
N ALA A 32 5.85 -5.01 -0.32
CA ALA A 32 6.46 -6.20 -0.89
C ALA A 32 7.60 -6.65 0.03
N TYR A 33 7.56 -7.92 0.43
CA TYR A 33 8.58 -8.53 1.26
C TYR A 33 9.62 -9.21 0.37
N SER A 34 10.88 -8.94 0.65
CA SER A 34 12.03 -9.68 0.15
C SER A 34 12.70 -10.41 1.32
N LYS A 35 13.80 -11.12 1.08
CA LYS A 35 14.44 -11.95 2.12
C LYS A 35 14.83 -11.15 3.37
N ASN A 36 15.31 -9.91 3.20
CA ASN A 36 15.85 -9.09 4.29
C ASN A 36 15.30 -7.65 4.30
N GLU A 37 14.34 -7.31 3.43
CA GLU A 37 13.86 -5.93 3.28
C GLU A 37 12.35 -5.89 3.05
N GLU A 38 11.76 -4.80 3.55
CA GLU A 38 10.39 -4.42 3.29
C GLU A 38 10.39 -3.26 2.31
N VAL A 39 9.83 -3.48 1.12
CA VAL A 39 9.72 -2.45 0.09
C VAL A 39 8.30 -1.92 0.10
N VAL A 40 8.13 -0.60 0.14
CA VAL A 40 6.82 0.05 0.24
C VAL A 40 6.55 1.01 -0.91
N GLY A 41 5.28 1.32 -1.15
CA GLY A 41 4.91 2.40 -2.06
C GLY A 41 5.11 2.09 -3.53
N LEU A 42 5.69 3.05 -4.26
CA LEU A 42 5.85 2.95 -5.72
C LEU A 42 6.81 1.82 -6.12
N ALA A 43 7.91 1.65 -5.39
CA ALA A 43 8.88 0.57 -5.63
C ALA A 43 8.23 -0.81 -5.51
N ALA A 44 7.41 -1.03 -4.48
CA ALA A 44 6.64 -2.27 -4.30
C ALA A 44 5.63 -2.51 -5.43
N LYS A 45 4.98 -1.45 -5.91
CA LYS A 45 4.05 -1.51 -7.03
C LYS A 45 4.74 -1.94 -8.33
N GLN A 46 5.96 -1.46 -8.58
CA GLN A 46 6.73 -1.77 -9.78
C GLN A 46 7.27 -3.20 -9.77
N SER A 47 7.69 -3.71 -8.60
CA SER A 47 8.19 -5.08 -8.45
C SER A 47 7.07 -6.13 -8.37
N ARG A 48 5.81 -5.70 -8.17
CA ARG A 48 4.65 -6.57 -7.97
C ARG A 48 4.57 -7.73 -8.94
N ILE A 49 4.76 -7.51 -10.25
CA ILE A 49 4.63 -8.57 -11.27
C ILE A 49 5.65 -9.70 -11.05
N ARG A 50 6.85 -9.37 -10.57
CA ARG A 50 7.91 -10.35 -10.31
C ARG A 50 7.80 -11.01 -8.94
N ASN A 51 7.17 -10.34 -7.97
CA ASN A 51 7.08 -10.78 -6.58
C ASN A 51 5.62 -10.81 -6.07
N ILE A 52 4.71 -11.38 -6.85
CA ILE A 52 3.26 -11.36 -6.53
C ILE A 52 2.99 -12.06 -5.20
N SER A 53 3.62 -13.22 -4.97
CA SER A 53 3.36 -14.05 -3.79
C SER A 53 3.74 -13.37 -2.47
N ASN A 54 4.74 -12.49 -2.48
CA ASN A 54 5.21 -11.79 -1.29
C ASN A 54 4.81 -10.31 -1.28
N SER A 55 3.84 -9.91 -2.12
CA SER A 55 3.31 -8.56 -2.15
C SER A 55 1.91 -8.50 -1.55
N VAL A 56 1.73 -7.65 -0.55
CA VAL A 56 0.45 -7.44 0.14
C VAL A 56 -0.19 -6.12 -0.33
N MET A 57 -1.45 -6.20 -0.76
CA MET A 57 -2.21 -5.05 -1.26
C MET A 57 -3.71 -5.21 -0.98
N LYS A 58 -4.50 -4.13 -1.15
CA LYS A 58 -5.96 -4.09 -0.88
C LYS A 58 -6.37 -4.39 0.57
N VAL A 59 -5.43 -4.28 1.52
CA VAL A 59 -5.69 -4.50 2.95
C VAL A 59 -6.84 -3.64 3.47
N LYS A 60 -7.02 -2.40 3.02
CA LYS A 60 -8.15 -1.55 3.47
C LYS A 60 -9.55 -2.19 3.27
N GLN A 61 -9.71 -3.11 2.31
CA GLN A 61 -10.98 -3.78 2.06
C GLN A 61 -11.33 -4.86 3.10
N ILE A 62 -10.34 -5.32 3.86
CA ILE A 62 -10.49 -6.43 4.81
C ILE A 62 -10.33 -5.99 6.27
N LEU A 63 -9.80 -4.80 6.52
CA LEU A 63 -9.62 -4.27 7.88
C LEU A 63 -10.97 -4.30 8.63
N GLY A 64 -10.95 -4.81 9.86
CA GLY A 64 -12.13 -4.92 10.71
C GLY A 64 -13.11 -6.04 10.35
N ARG A 65 -12.81 -6.89 9.36
CA ARG A 65 -13.62 -8.08 9.04
C ARG A 65 -13.08 -9.31 9.75
N ASN A 66 -13.99 -10.17 10.22
CA ASN A 66 -13.63 -11.50 10.70
C ASN A 66 -13.03 -12.33 9.56
N TYR A 67 -12.02 -13.16 9.88
CA TYR A 67 -11.35 -14.03 8.91
C TYR A 67 -12.34 -14.89 8.12
N THR A 68 -13.36 -15.44 8.78
CA THR A 68 -14.42 -16.25 8.15
C THR A 68 -15.27 -15.52 7.11
N LYS A 69 -15.38 -14.18 7.21
CA LYS A 69 -16.08 -13.34 6.21
C LYS A 69 -15.14 -12.79 5.14
N CYS A 70 -13.84 -13.06 5.24
CA CYS A 70 -12.84 -12.61 4.30
C CYS A 70 -12.69 -13.66 3.19
N SER A 71 -13.38 -13.48 2.06
CA SER A 71 -13.25 -14.41 0.94
C SER A 71 -11.80 -14.42 0.41
N PRO A 72 -11.18 -15.58 0.14
CA PRO A 72 -9.82 -15.66 -0.43
C PRO A 72 -9.68 -14.91 -1.78
N ARG A 73 -10.79 -14.73 -2.50
CA ARG A 73 -10.85 -13.98 -3.77
C ARG A 73 -10.47 -12.50 -3.65
N THR A 74 -10.59 -11.89 -2.47
CA THR A 74 -10.26 -10.47 -2.26
C THR A 74 -8.74 -10.21 -2.41
N TRP A 75 -7.91 -11.22 -2.17
CA TRP A 75 -6.45 -11.13 -2.22
C TRP A 75 -5.83 -11.63 -3.52
N LEU A 76 -6.42 -12.69 -4.11
CA LEU A 76 -5.79 -13.45 -5.20
C LEU A 76 -6.12 -12.95 -6.61
N LEU A 77 -7.04 -12.01 -6.79
CA LEU A 77 -7.43 -11.56 -8.14
C LEU A 77 -7.22 -10.05 -8.32
N SER A 78 -6.10 -9.73 -8.95
CA SER A 78 -6.06 -8.72 -10.01
C SER A 78 -5.04 -9.13 -11.06
N ASN A 79 -5.47 -10.00 -11.97
CA ASN A 79 -5.33 -9.66 -13.38
C ASN A 79 -6.57 -8.86 -13.76
#